data_AF-A0A943RCL4-F1
#
_entry.id   AF-A0A943RCL4-F1
#
_cell.length_a   1.000
_cell.length_b   1.000
_cell.length_c   1.000
_cell.angle_alpha   90.00
_cell.angle_beta   90.00
_cell.angle_gamma   90.00
#
_symmetry.space_group_name_H-M   'P 1'
#
loop_
_entity.id
_entity.type
_entity.pdbx_description
1 polymer ?
#
loop_
_entity_poly.entity_id
_entity_poly.type
_entity_poly.pdbx_seq_one_letter_code
_entity_poly.pdbx_strand_id
1 'polypeptide(L)' 'MAVNPPNAEQANMLNNLLKSLSPADTAKLNQILNDKEATNRVLSTPQAQELLKKLTGKG' A
#
# COMPACT_ATOMS: atom_id res chain seq x y z
N MET A 1 9.43 -19.05 -1.43
CA MET A 1 9.25 -17.58 -1.30
C MET A 1 8.32 -17.35 -0.12
N ALA A 2 8.87 -17.15 1.08
CA ALA A 2 8.07 -16.93 2.27
C ALA A 2 7.69 -15.45 2.32
N VAL A 3 6.40 -15.14 2.19
CA VAL A 3 5.87 -13.85 2.62
C VAL A 3 6.05 -13.81 4.13
N ASN A 4 7.11 -13.13 4.60
CA ASN A 4 7.30 -12.89 6.03
C ASN A 4 6.02 -12.21 6.54
N PRO A 5 5.47 -12.61 7.71
CA PRO A 5 4.37 -11.87 8.31
C PRO A 5 4.80 -10.41 8.42
N PRO A 6 3.92 -9.41 8.17
CA PRO A 6 4.29 -8.03 8.36
C PRO A 6 4.87 -7.91 9.77
N ASN A 7 6.16 -7.58 9.88
CA ASN A 7 6.78 -7.36 11.17
C ASN A 7 5.88 -6.36 11.92
N ALA A 8 5.64 -6.57 13.21
CA ALA A 8 4.65 -5.79 13.97
C ALA A 8 4.80 -4.26 13.79
N GLU A 9 6.03 -3.81 13.52
CA GLU A 9 6.37 -2.42 13.17
C GLU A 9 5.72 -1.94 11.85
N GLN A 10 5.72 -2.76 10.80
CA GLN A 10 5.07 -2.46 9.52
C GLN A 10 3.55 -2.40 9.68
N ALA A 11 2.97 -3.30 10.48
CA ALA A 11 1.55 -3.29 10.78
C ALA A 11 1.13 -2.06 11.60
N ASN A 12 2.00 -1.59 12.50
CA ASN A 12 1.75 -0.40 13.32
C ASN A 12 1.89 0.90 12.50
N MET A 13 2.91 0.97 11.64
CA MET A 13 3.09 2.07 10.68
C MET A 13 1.89 2.16 9.72
N LEU A 14 1.43 1.03 9.19
CA LEU A 14 0.24 0.97 8.34
C LEU A 14 -1.01 1.45 9.09
N ASN A 15 -1.22 1.01 10.33
CA ASN A 15 -2.35 1.46 11.15
C ASN A 15 -2.32 2.97 11.40
N ASN A 16 -1.15 3.56 11.67
CA ASN A 16 -1.04 5.00 11.87
C ASN A 16 -1.31 5.79 10.58
N LEU A 17 -0.86 5.28 9.44
CA LEU A 17 -1.21 5.84 8.13
C LEU A 17 -2.71 5.79 7.88
N LEU A 18 -3.35 4.65 8.11
CA LEU A 18 -4.80 4.48 7.96
C LEU A 18 -5.59 5.40 8.88
N LYS A 19 -5.13 5.63 10.11
CA LYS A 19 -5.76 6.57 11.06
C LYS A 19 -5.62 8.03 10.64
N SER A 20 -4.59 8.37 9.87
CA SER A 20 -4.36 9.71 9.35
C SER A 20 -5.14 10.01 8.07
N LEU A 21 -5.78 9.01 7.46
CA LEU A 21 -6.61 9.18 6.28
C LEU A 21 -8.00 9.68 6.66
N SER A 22 -8.59 10.52 5.82
CA SER A 22 -10.00 10.87 5.95
C SER A 22 -10.85 9.61 5.75
N PRO A 23 -12.10 9.57 6.27
CA PRO A 23 -13.01 8.44 6.05
C PRO A 23 -13.24 8.13 4.56
N ALA A 24 -13.31 9.18 3.73
CA ALA A 24 -13.45 9.06 2.29
C ALA A 24 -12.24 8.40 1.61
N ASP A 25 -11.02 8.79 2.03
CA ASP A 25 -9.78 8.25 1.49
C ASP A 25 -9.58 6.79 1.93
N THR A 26 -9.95 6.47 3.17
CA THR A 26 -9.93 5.11 3.71
C THR A 26 -10.90 4.19 2.97
N ALA A 27 -12.10 4.68 2.65
CA ALA A 27 -13.07 3.93 1.86
C ALA A 27 -12.54 3.66 0.44
N LYS A 28 -11.99 4.68 -0.23
CA LYS A 28 -11.35 4.53 -1.55
C LYS A 28 -10.20 3.53 -1.52
N LEU A 29 -9.34 3.61 -0.51
CA LEU A 29 -8.22 2.70 -0.34
C LEU A 29 -8.71 1.25 -0.17
N ASN A 30 -9.69 1.01 0.69
CA ASN A 30 -10.27 -0.33 0.87
C ASN A 30 -10.95 -0.85 -0.40
N GLN A 31 -11.62 0.01 -1.17
CA GLN A 31 -12.21 -0.36 -2.46
C GLN A 31 -11.13 -0.79 -3.45
N ILE A 32 -10.06 0.00 -3.58
CA ILE A 32 -8.94 -0.32 -4.46
C ILE A 32 -8.27 -1.63 -4.03
N LEU A 33 -8.00 -1.82 -2.74
CA LEU A 33 -7.30 -3.01 -2.21
C LEU A 33 -8.13 -4.30 -2.32
N ASN A 34 -9.46 -4.21 -2.25
CA ASN A 34 -10.34 -5.36 -2.48
C ASN A 34 -10.52 -5.71 -3.97
N ASP A 35 -10.21 -4.76 -4.86
CA ASP A 35 -10.26 -4.97 -6.30
C ASP A 35 -8.85 -5.22 -6.84
N LYS A 36 -8.59 -6.48 -7.22
CA LYS A 36 -7.29 -6.90 -7.73
C LYS A 36 -6.88 -6.15 -9.01
N GLU A 37 -7.83 -5.83 -9.89
CA GLU A 37 -7.54 -5.10 -11.13
C GLU A 37 -7.23 -3.63 -10.83
N ALA A 38 -8.03 -2.99 -9.96
CA ALA A 38 -7.80 -1.62 -9.54
C ALA A 38 -6.46 -1.48 -8.80
N THR A 39 -6.14 -2.41 -7.89
CA THR A 39 -4.83 -2.50 -7.23
C THR A 39 -3.72 -2.57 -8.27
N ASN A 40 -3.83 -3.48 -9.25
CA ASN A 40 -2.77 -3.66 -10.24
C ASN A 40 -2.60 -2.43 -11.14
N ARG A 41 -3.70 -1.75 -11.50
CA ARG A 41 -3.67 -0.48 -12.25
C ARG A 41 -2.94 0.61 -11.47
N VAL A 42 -3.25 0.78 -10.18
CA VAL A 42 -2.60 1.78 -9.32
C VAL A 42 -1.12 1.47 -9.17
N LEU A 43 -0.74 0.22 -8.88
CA LEU A 43 0.66 -0.20 -8.76
C LEU A 43 1.44 -0.09 -10.09
N SER A 44 0.75 -0.14 -11.23
CA SER A 44 1.36 0.02 -12.55
C SER A 44 1.62 1.48 -12.94
N THR A 45 1.09 2.46 -12.19
CA THR A 45 1.35 3.88 -12.49
C THR A 45 2.83 4.24 -12.27
N PRO A 46 3.41 5.18 -13.06
CA PRO A 46 4.81 5.56 -12.91
C PRO A 46 5.12 6.07 -11.51
N GLN A 47 4.23 6.87 -10.91
CA GLN A 47 4.40 7.33 -9.53
C GLN A 47 4.41 6.18 -8.51
N ALA A 48 3.57 5.17 -8.66
CA ALA A 48 3.56 4.02 -7.76
C ALA A 48 4.81 3.15 -7.96
N GLN A 49 5.27 2.97 -9.21
CA GLN A 49 6.51 2.26 -9.50
C GLN A 49 7.73 2.94 -8.89
N GLU A 50 7.80 4.28 -8.92
CA GLU A 50 8.87 5.03 -8.25
C GLU A 50 8.84 4.86 -6.72
N LEU A 51 7.65 4.90 -6.12
CA LEU A 51 7.50 4.66 -4.68
C LEU A 51 7.91 3.23 -4.31
N LEU A 52 7.53 2.23 -5.11
CA LEU A 52 7.93 0.83 -4.91
C LEU A 52 9.45 0.64 -5.03
N LYS A 53 10.12 1.33 -5.96
CA LYS A 53 11.59 1.31 -6.05
C LYS A 53 12.23 1.87 -4.78
N LYS A 54 11.73 3.01 -4.28
CA LYS A 54 12.20 3.62 -3.03
C LYS A 54 11.95 2.72 -1.81
N LEU A 55 10.79 2.04 -1.77
CA LEU A 55 10.41 1.14 -0.69
C LEU A 55 11.22 -0.16 -0.67
N THR A 56 11.47 -0.73 -1.85
CA THR A 56 12.17 -2.03 -1.99
C THR A 56 13.69 -1.89 -2.05
N GLY A 57 14.22 -0.66 -2.04
CA GLY A 57 15.66 -0.40 -2.15
C GLY A 57 16.26 -0.82 -3.50
N LYS A 58 15.42 -1.18 -4.49
CA LYS A 58 15.83 -1.43 -5.87
C LYS A 58 15.90 -0.10 -6.61
N GLY A 59 16.85 0.73 -6.20
CA GLY A 59 17.30 1.93 -6.91
C GLY A 59 18.65 1.67 -7.54
#